data_AF-A0A1I5KGS7-F1
#
_entry.id   AF-A0A1I5KGS7-F1
#
_cell.length_a   1.000
_cell.length_b   1.000
_cell.length_c   1.000
_cell.angle_alpha   90.00
_cell.angle_beta   90.00
_cell.angle_gamma   90.00
#
_symmetry.space_group_name_H-M   'P 1'
#
loop_
_entity.id
_entity.type
_entity.pdbx_description
1 polymer ?
#
loop_
_entity_poly.entity_id
_entity_poly.type
_entity_poly.pdbx_seq_one_letter_code
_entity_poly.pdbx_strand_id
1 'polypeptide(L)'
;MTREITGRQVFAVTAGAFAIIIGVNITLAVNAVKTFPGLEVANSYVASQSFDADRAAQEALGWTMDLRHEGHELLLAVTGPGGEVVEPARLDATLGRATHVADDMTPAFVFDGRQFRAPADLGNGYWELRLEAEAADGTLFRQRLELFVSPRT
;
A
#
# COMPACT_ATOMS: atom_id res chain seq x y z
N MET A 1 -23.16 -71.55 -8.45
CA MET A 1 -21.75 -71.47 -8.87
C MET A 1 -21.22 -70.11 -8.45
N THR A 2 -20.33 -70.08 -7.47
CA THR A 2 -19.74 -68.84 -6.93
C THR A 2 -18.69 -68.36 -7.94
N ARG A 3 -18.88 -67.20 -8.57
CA ARG A 3 -17.84 -66.61 -9.43
C ARG A 3 -16.75 -66.06 -8.53
N GLU A 4 -15.61 -66.74 -8.51
CA GLU A 4 -14.43 -66.28 -7.78
C GLU A 4 -13.84 -65.05 -8.48
N ILE A 5 -13.47 -64.05 -7.67
CA ILE A 5 -12.75 -62.88 -8.16
C ILE A 5 -11.30 -63.31 -8.42
N THR A 6 -10.92 -63.32 -9.69
CA THR A 6 -9.54 -63.59 -10.13
C THR A 6 -8.66 -62.36 -9.96
N GLY A 7 -7.34 -62.55 -9.83
CA GLY A 7 -6.38 -61.45 -9.73
C GLY A 7 -6.44 -60.46 -10.91
N ARG A 8 -6.85 -60.92 -12.10
CA ARG A 8 -7.09 -60.05 -13.27
C ARG A 8 -8.32 -59.15 -13.09
N GLN A 9 -9.37 -59.64 -12.43
CA GLN A 9 -10.55 -58.84 -12.12
C GLN A 9 -10.23 -57.81 -11.04
N VAL A 10 -9.46 -58.17 -10.01
CA VAL A 10 -8.97 -57.21 -9.01
C VAL A 10 -8.10 -56.14 -9.69
N PHE A 11 -7.16 -56.54 -10.55
CA PHE A 11 -6.32 -55.60 -11.29
C PHE A 11 -7.14 -54.64 -12.16
N ALA A 12 -8.13 -55.15 -12.91
CA ALA A 12 -8.98 -54.31 -13.76
C ALA A 12 -9.79 -53.28 -12.95
N VAL A 13 -10.34 -53.69 -11.80
CA VAL A 13 -11.09 -52.79 -10.90
C VAL A 13 -10.16 -51.74 -10.29
N THR A 14 -9.00 -52.15 -9.78
CA THR A 14 -8.01 -51.24 -9.19
C THR A 14 -7.48 -50.24 -10.22
N ALA A 15 -7.07 -50.72 -11.40
CA ALA A 15 -6.60 -49.86 -12.48
C ALA A 15 -7.69 -48.86 -12.94
N GLY A 16 -8.96 -49.30 -13.01
CA GLY A 16 -10.08 -48.43 -13.30
C GLY A 16 -10.28 -47.33 -12.26
N ALA A 17 -10.19 -47.67 -10.96
CA ALA A 17 -10.29 -46.69 -9.88
C ALA A 17 -9.16 -45.65 -9.93
N PHE A 18 -7.92 -46.08 -10.16
CA PHE A 18 -6.78 -45.17 -10.30
C PHE A 18 -6.89 -44.29 -11.56
N ALA A 19 -7.35 -44.83 -12.68
CA ALA A 19 -7.56 -44.07 -13.91
C ALA A 19 -8.58 -42.93 -13.71
N ILE A 20 -9.66 -43.18 -12.95
CA ILE A 20 -10.65 -42.15 -12.60
C ILE A 20 -10.00 -41.05 -11.74
N ILE A 21 -9.26 -41.43 -10.69
CA ILE A 21 -8.59 -40.45 -9.81
C ILE A 21 -7.60 -39.59 -10.59
N ILE A 22 -6.77 -40.20 -11.43
CA ILE A 22 -5.81 -39.50 -12.30
C ILE A 22 -6.54 -38.56 -13.26
N GLY A 23 -7.62 -39.02 -13.91
CA GLY A 23 -8.42 -38.22 -14.81
C GLY A 23 -9.04 -36.99 -14.13
N VAL A 24 -9.54 -37.15 -12.90
CA VAL A 24 -10.05 -36.03 -12.10
C VAL A 24 -8.92 -35.07 -11.74
N ASN A 25 -7.78 -35.55 -11.25
CA ASN A 25 -6.64 -34.69 -10.88
C ASN A 25 -6.09 -33.90 -12.07
N ILE A 26 -5.97 -34.52 -13.25
CA ILE A 26 -5.58 -33.82 -14.48
C ILE A 26 -6.63 -32.78 -14.86
N THR A 27 -7.92 -33.13 -14.79
CA THR A 27 -9.02 -32.20 -15.09
C THR A 27 -8.97 -30.99 -14.15
N LEU A 28 -8.76 -31.22 -12.86
CA LEU A 28 -8.58 -30.17 -11.85
C LEU A 28 -7.33 -29.34 -12.12
N ALA A 29 -6.20 -29.95 -12.48
CA ALA A 29 -4.97 -29.24 -12.83
C ALA A 29 -5.14 -28.37 -14.09
N VAL A 30 -5.78 -28.89 -15.14
CA VAL A 30 -6.07 -28.14 -16.37
C VAL A 30 -7.05 -27.01 -16.09
N ASN A 31 -8.09 -27.24 -15.30
CA ASN A 31 -9.03 -26.20 -14.91
C ASN A 31 -8.35 -25.14 -14.05
N ALA A 32 -7.54 -25.54 -13.07
CA ALA A 32 -6.75 -24.61 -12.25
C ALA A 32 -5.83 -23.75 -13.13
N VAL A 33 -5.07 -24.35 -14.05
CA VAL A 33 -4.21 -23.59 -14.99
C VAL A 33 -5.03 -22.65 -15.89
N LYS A 34 -6.26 -23.02 -16.28
CA LYS A 34 -7.16 -22.13 -17.04
C LYS A 34 -7.76 -21.01 -16.19
N THR A 35 -8.06 -21.26 -14.92
CA THR A 35 -8.71 -20.30 -14.01
C THR A 35 -7.74 -19.47 -13.18
N PHE A 36 -6.44 -19.81 -13.17
CA PHE A 36 -5.37 -18.94 -12.71
C PHE A 36 -4.79 -18.18 -13.92
N PRO A 37 -5.18 -16.91 -14.14
CA PRO A 37 -4.35 -16.03 -14.95
C PRO A 37 -3.06 -15.84 -14.15
N GLY A 38 -2.08 -16.70 -14.37
CA GLY A 38 -0.74 -16.63 -13.79
C GLY A 38 0.03 -15.46 -14.37
N LEU A 39 -0.42 -14.25 -14.03
CA LEU A 39 0.32 -13.01 -14.04
C LEU A 39 -0.05 -12.29 -12.74
N GLU A 40 0.48 -12.79 -11.62
CA GLU A 40 0.94 -11.86 -10.60
C GLU A 40 2.12 -11.11 -11.24
N VAL A 41 1.74 -10.09 -12.02
CA VAL A 41 2.53 -9.05 -12.68
C VAL A 41 3.97 -9.41 -13.07
N ALA A 42 4.28 -9.33 -14.37
CA ALA A 42 5.65 -9.25 -14.88
C ALA A 42 6.41 -7.95 -14.46
N ASN A 43 6.09 -7.40 -13.30
CA ASN A 43 6.52 -6.08 -12.83
C ASN A 43 7.00 -6.10 -11.37
N SER A 44 7.10 -7.25 -10.70
CA SER A 44 7.67 -7.31 -9.33
C SER A 44 9.17 -7.03 -9.30
N TYR A 45 9.93 -7.37 -10.35
CA TYR A 45 11.38 -7.15 -10.39
C TYR A 45 11.77 -5.73 -10.81
N VAL A 46 11.03 -5.11 -11.73
CA VAL A 46 11.28 -3.72 -12.19
C VAL A 46 10.76 -2.70 -11.15
N ALA A 47 9.61 -2.97 -10.52
CA ALA A 47 9.09 -2.12 -9.45
C ALA A 47 9.92 -2.20 -8.15
N SER A 48 10.60 -3.32 -7.89
CA SER A 48 11.50 -3.41 -6.72
C SER A 48 12.80 -2.61 -6.92
N GLN A 49 13.35 -2.57 -8.14
CA GLN A 49 14.55 -1.76 -8.42
C GLN A 49 14.27 -0.27 -8.41
N SER A 50 13.13 0.17 -8.94
CA SER A 50 12.71 1.56 -8.80
C SER A 50 12.44 1.90 -7.34
N PHE A 51 11.86 1.00 -6.54
CA PHE A 51 11.59 1.27 -5.13
C PHE A 51 12.85 1.60 -4.32
N ASP A 52 13.93 0.81 -4.44
CA ASP A 52 15.18 1.09 -3.71
C ASP A 52 15.86 2.39 -4.21
N ALA A 53 15.81 2.64 -5.52
CA ALA A 53 16.35 3.88 -6.11
C ALA A 53 15.53 5.12 -5.71
N ASP A 54 14.20 5.04 -5.77
CA ASP A 54 13.27 6.08 -5.36
C ASP A 54 13.39 6.37 -3.86
N ARG A 55 13.53 5.30 -3.05
CA ARG A 55 13.78 5.43 -1.62
C ARG A 55 15.12 6.11 -1.34
N ALA A 56 16.20 5.71 -2.03
CA ALA A 56 17.50 6.33 -1.86
C ALA A 56 17.48 7.81 -2.31
N ALA A 57 16.78 8.14 -3.39
CA ALA A 57 16.59 9.50 -3.85
C ALA A 57 15.80 10.33 -2.83
N GLN A 58 14.72 9.78 -2.28
CA GLN A 58 13.94 10.42 -1.22
C GLN A 58 14.79 10.64 0.05
N GLU A 59 15.55 9.63 0.49
CA GLU A 59 16.44 9.74 1.66
C GLU A 59 17.55 10.78 1.41
N ALA A 60 18.05 10.89 0.18
CA ALA A 60 19.06 11.87 -0.21
C ALA A 60 18.54 13.32 -0.19
N LEU A 61 17.22 13.55 -0.30
CA LEU A 61 16.63 14.88 -0.09
C LEU A 61 16.86 15.38 1.34
N GLY A 62 16.95 14.47 2.32
CA GLY A 62 17.17 14.81 3.73
C GLY A 62 16.04 15.65 4.35
N TRP A 63 14.85 15.63 3.74
CA TRP A 63 13.72 16.41 4.24
C TRP A 63 13.14 15.82 5.51
N THR A 64 12.75 16.71 6.41
CA THR A 64 12.01 16.41 7.64
C THR A 64 10.67 17.12 7.57
N MET A 65 9.60 16.39 7.89
CA MET A 65 8.25 16.92 7.93
C MET A 65 7.69 16.82 9.35
N ASP A 66 7.19 17.94 9.87
CA ASP A 66 6.57 18.03 11.19
C ASP A 66 5.14 18.54 11.04
N LEU A 67 4.18 17.75 11.51
CA LEU A 67 2.75 18.05 11.42
C LEU A 67 2.21 18.40 12.80
N ARG A 68 1.53 19.55 12.89
CA ARG A 68 0.84 20.00 14.09
C ARG A 68 -0.57 20.45 13.77
N HIS A 69 -1.42 20.43 14.79
CA HIS A 69 -2.76 20.99 14.74
C HIS A 69 -2.86 22.07 15.81
N GLU A 70 -3.19 23.29 15.39
CA GLU A 70 -3.36 24.43 16.27
C GLU A 70 -4.72 25.09 16.01
N GLY A 71 -5.62 24.97 16.97
CA GLY A 71 -6.96 25.52 16.86
C GLY A 71 -7.79 24.84 15.76
N HIS A 72 -7.89 25.49 14.61
CA HIS A 72 -8.65 25.06 13.43
C HIS A 72 -7.76 24.95 12.19
N GLU A 73 -6.44 24.92 12.37
CA GLU A 73 -5.46 24.82 11.30
C GLU A 73 -4.52 23.63 11.50
N LEU A 74 -4.17 22.96 10.40
CA LEU A 74 -3.00 22.11 10.28
C LEU A 74 -1.81 22.96 9.88
N LEU A 75 -0.70 22.77 10.60
CA LEU A 75 0.59 23.37 10.33
C LEU A 75 1.55 22.27 9.94
N LEU A 76 2.13 22.36 8.74
CA LEU A 76 3.09 21.40 8.22
C LEU A 76 4.40 22.14 7.93
N ALA A 77 5.42 21.89 8.74
CA ALA A 77 6.76 22.37 8.49
C ALA A 77 7.53 21.35 7.65
N VAL A 78 8.11 21.81 6.54
CA VAL A 78 8.99 21.01 5.68
C VAL A 78 10.37 21.65 5.73
N THR A 79 11.34 20.94 6.29
CA THR A 79 12.71 21.43 6.43
C THR A 79 13.69 20.52 5.74
N GLY A 80 14.69 21.09 5.08
CA GLY A 80 15.79 20.33 4.51
C GLY A 80 16.82 19.88 5.57
N PRO A 81 17.88 19.17 5.14
CA PRO A 81 18.86 18.57 6.04
C PRO A 81 19.64 19.59 6.90
N GLY A 82 19.71 20.85 6.46
CA GLY A 82 20.33 21.95 7.20
C GLY A 82 19.36 22.75 8.07
N GLY A 83 18.07 22.38 8.12
CA GLY A 83 17.02 23.11 8.82
C GLY A 83 16.45 24.30 8.04
N GLU A 84 16.83 24.47 6.78
CA GLU A 84 16.24 25.43 5.86
C GLU A 84 14.77 25.08 5.57
N VAL A 85 13.92 26.08 5.42
CA VAL A 85 12.53 25.87 5.00
C VAL A 85 12.51 25.50 3.52
N VAL A 86 11.84 24.41 3.20
CA VAL A 86 11.70 23.91 1.84
C VAL A 86 10.25 24.01 1.39
N GLU A 87 10.04 24.57 0.21
CA GLU A 87 8.77 24.55 -0.50
C GLU A 87 8.88 23.54 -1.67
N PRO A 88 8.23 22.36 -1.57
CA PRO A 88 8.21 21.40 -2.67
C PRO A 88 7.52 21.99 -3.91
N ALA A 89 7.89 21.52 -5.10
CA ALA A 89 7.25 21.92 -6.36
C ALA A 89 5.78 21.48 -6.42
N ARG A 90 5.47 20.34 -5.80
CA ARG A 90 4.11 19.83 -5.61
C ARG A 90 3.97 19.24 -4.22
N LEU A 91 2.80 19.44 -3.60
CA LEU A 91 2.47 18.89 -2.29
C LEU A 91 1.00 18.46 -2.30
N ASP A 92 0.77 17.16 -2.08
CA ASP A 92 -0.55 16.58 -1.90
C ASP A 92 -0.60 15.84 -0.57
N ALA A 93 -1.72 15.98 0.12
CA ALA A 93 -1.89 15.37 1.42
C ALA A 93 -3.33 14.87 1.59
N THR A 94 -3.46 13.67 2.15
CA THR A 94 -4.75 13.10 2.54
C THR A 94 -4.70 12.79 4.02
N LEU A 95 -5.54 13.47 4.79
CA LEU A 95 -5.71 13.24 6.21
C LEU A 95 -6.89 12.29 6.42
N GLY A 96 -6.72 11.26 7.23
CA GLY A 96 -7.78 10.32 7.54
C GLY A 96 -7.62 9.68 8.91
N ARG A 97 -8.59 8.84 9.28
CA ARG A 97 -8.51 7.98 10.48
C ARG A 97 -8.16 6.56 10.06
N ALA A 98 -7.30 5.89 10.82
CA ALA A 98 -6.81 4.54 10.50
C ALA A 98 -7.90 3.47 10.26
N THR A 99 -9.12 3.67 10.77
CA THR A 99 -10.24 2.70 10.67
C THR A 99 -11.49 3.22 9.97
N HIS A 100 -11.50 4.48 9.51
CA HIS A 100 -12.69 5.10 8.90
C HIS A 100 -12.30 5.91 7.66
N VAL A 101 -12.44 5.28 6.48
CA VAL A 101 -12.22 5.92 5.17
C VAL A 101 -13.21 7.06 4.88
N ALA A 102 -14.35 7.08 5.58
CA ALA A 102 -15.39 8.09 5.40
C ALA A 102 -14.97 9.51 5.85
N ASP A 103 -13.90 9.62 6.67
CA ASP A 103 -13.40 10.90 7.17
C ASP A 103 -12.14 11.38 6.42
N ASP A 104 -11.79 10.73 5.29
CA ASP A 104 -10.64 11.14 4.48
C ASP A 104 -10.90 12.53 3.88
N MET A 105 -10.05 13.49 4.25
CA MET A 105 -10.06 14.85 3.74
C MET A 105 -8.74 15.19 3.07
N THR A 106 -8.78 16.08 2.08
CA THR A 106 -7.58 16.59 1.40
C THR A 106 -7.37 18.04 1.85
N PRO A 107 -6.53 18.30 2.86
CA PRO A 107 -6.31 19.66 3.34
C PRO A 107 -5.68 20.52 2.24
N ALA A 108 -6.26 21.69 1.98
CA ALA A 108 -5.71 22.64 1.03
C ALA A 108 -4.57 23.44 1.67
N PHE A 109 -3.37 22.87 1.65
CA PHE A 109 -2.17 23.50 2.20
C PHE A 109 -1.75 24.71 1.37
N VAL A 110 -1.54 25.84 2.05
CA VAL A 110 -1.02 27.09 1.49
C VAL A 110 0.28 27.43 2.21
N PHE A 111 1.33 27.72 1.46
CA PHE A 111 2.62 28.12 2.01
C PHE A 111 2.59 29.58 2.49
N ASP A 112 2.96 29.82 3.75
CA ASP A 112 2.98 31.17 4.36
C ASP A 112 4.37 31.84 4.31
N GLY A 113 5.34 31.22 3.63
CA GLY A 113 6.75 31.63 3.61
C GLY A 113 7.62 30.97 4.68
N ARG A 114 7.03 30.21 5.61
CA ARG A 114 7.73 29.46 6.67
C ARG A 114 7.24 28.03 6.82
N GLN A 115 5.96 27.79 6.65
CA GLN A 115 5.32 26.50 6.76
C GLN A 115 4.02 26.47 5.94
N PHE A 116 3.51 25.27 5.71
CA PHE A 116 2.22 25.08 5.05
C PHE A 116 1.09 25.12 6.07
N ARG A 117 -0.01 25.80 5.73
CA ARG A 117 -1.21 25.90 6.54
C ARG A 117 -2.43 25.42 5.78
N ALA A 118 -3.28 24.62 6.44
CA ALA A 118 -4.57 24.24 5.89
C ALA A 118 -5.65 24.31 6.97
N PRO A 119 -6.83 24.91 6.70
CA PRO A 119 -7.97 24.82 7.59
C PRO A 119 -8.38 23.35 7.80
N ALA A 120 -8.52 22.94 9.06
CA ALA A 120 -8.91 21.58 9.42
C ALA A 120 -9.60 21.55 10.79
N ASP A 121 -10.91 21.27 10.76
CA ASP A 121 -11.72 21.05 11.95
C ASP A 121 -11.66 19.58 12.37
N LEU A 122 -10.63 19.25 13.14
CA LEU A 122 -10.38 17.87 13.57
C LEU A 122 -11.02 17.60 14.93
N GLY A 123 -11.80 16.53 15.01
CA GLY A 123 -12.22 15.95 16.28
C GLY A 123 -11.06 15.29 17.02
N ASN A 124 -11.22 15.09 18.33
CA ASN A 124 -10.20 14.49 19.18
C ASN A 124 -9.78 13.09 18.69
N GLY A 125 -8.56 12.69 19.05
CA GLY A 125 -8.00 11.37 18.80
C GLY A 125 -6.90 11.32 17.75
N TYR A 126 -6.62 10.11 17.26
CA TYR A 126 -5.56 9.86 16.28
C TYR A 126 -6.02 10.09 14.85
N TRP A 127 -5.13 10.73 14.09
CA TRP A 127 -5.23 11.01 12.68
C TRP A 127 -3.92 10.63 11.98
N GLU A 128 -4.01 10.20 10.73
CA GLU A 128 -2.88 9.91 9.86
C GLU A 128 -2.93 10.86 8.66
N LEU A 129 -1.84 11.59 8.42
CA LEU A 129 -1.64 12.34 7.19
C LEU A 129 -0.74 11.53 6.26
N ARG A 130 -1.28 11.15 5.11
CA ARG A 130 -0.53 10.56 4.00
C ARG A 130 -0.11 11.67 3.06
N LEU A 131 1.18 11.90 2.94
CA LEU A 131 1.75 13.01 2.19
C LEU A 131 2.56 12.48 1.01
N GLU A 132 2.38 13.14 -0.13
CA GLU A 132 3.18 12.99 -1.34
C GLU A 132 3.64 14.37 -1.80
N ALA A 133 4.95 14.57 -1.86
CA ALA A 133 5.57 15.80 -2.31
C ALA A 133 6.53 15.52 -3.47
N GLU A 134 6.76 16.51 -4.30
CA GLU A 134 7.73 16.46 -5.40
C GLU A 134 8.76 17.58 -5.22
N ALA A 135 10.03 17.21 -5.17
CA ALA A 135 11.14 18.16 -5.17
C ALA A 135 11.27 18.87 -6.51
N ALA A 136 11.98 20.01 -6.53
CA ALA A 136 12.17 20.78 -7.75
C ALA A 136 12.93 20.02 -8.85
N ASP A 137 13.67 18.97 -8.49
CA ASP A 137 14.36 18.07 -9.41
C ASP A 137 13.50 16.88 -9.88
N GLY A 138 12.23 16.80 -9.44
CA GLY A 138 11.29 15.73 -9.75
C GLY A 138 11.34 14.53 -8.79
N THR A 139 12.19 14.56 -7.76
CA THR A 139 12.27 13.48 -6.78
C THR A 139 10.98 13.42 -5.95
N LEU A 140 10.35 12.26 -5.92
CA LEU A 140 9.16 12.03 -5.09
C LEU A 140 9.54 11.79 -3.63
N PHE A 141 8.83 12.45 -2.74
CA PHE A 141 8.92 12.28 -1.29
C PHE A 141 7.58 11.84 -0.74
N ARG A 142 7.51 10.63 -0.18
CA ARG A 142 6.28 10.09 0.43
C ARG A 142 6.50 9.78 1.90
N GLN A 143 5.62 10.28 2.75
CA GLN A 143 5.69 10.03 4.19
C GLN A 143 4.29 9.96 4.80
N ARG A 144 4.15 9.15 5.85
CA ARG A 144 2.97 9.15 6.73
C ARG A 144 3.32 9.81 8.04
N LEU A 145 2.50 10.76 8.47
CA LEU A 145 2.66 11.49 9.72
C LEU A 145 1.46 11.18 10.62
N GLU A 146 1.75 10.83 11.87
CA GLU A 146 0.73 10.62 12.89
C GLU A 146 0.47 11.92 13.64
N LEU A 147 -0.80 12.24 13.87
CA LEU A 147 -1.24 13.41 14.61
C LEU A 147 -2.23 12.98 15.70
N PHE A 148 -1.97 13.41 16.94
CA PHE A 148 -2.91 13.24 18.04
C PHE A 148 -3.52 14.59 18.43
N VAL A 149 -4.84 14.69 18.30
CA VAL A 149 -5.61 15.89 18.67
C VAL A 149 -6.20 15.69 20.07
N SER A 150 -5.71 16.45 21.04
CA SER A 150 -6.19 16.42 22.42
C SER A 150 -7.49 17.23 22.59
N PRO A 151 -8.37 16.84 23.53
CA PRO A 151 -9.51 17.68 23.91
C PRO A 151 -9.04 19.04 24.40
N ARG A 152 -9.73 20.10 23.98
CA ARG A 152 -9.53 21.46 24.53
C ARG A 152 -10.07 21.45 25.98
N THR A 153 -9.18 21.51 26.97
CA THR A 153 -9.54 21.68 28.40
C THR A 153 -10.06 23.08 28.68
#